data_AF-A0A223ZH28-F1
#
_entry.id   AF-A0A223ZH28-F1
#
_cell.length_a   1.000
_cell.length_b   1.000
_cell.length_c   1.000
_cell.angle_alpha   90.00
_cell.angle_beta   90.00
_cell.angle_gamma   90.00
#
_symmetry.space_group_name_H-M   'P 1'
#
loop_
_entity.id
_entity.type
_entity.pdbx_description
1 polymer ?
#
loop_
_entity_poly.entity_id
_entity_poly.type
_entity_poly.pdbx_seq_one_letter_code
_entity_poly.pdbx_strand_id
1 'polypeptide(L)'
;MRTSLGDEVIVMQSRSYSCGPAALATVLRNLGVNCTEAELAELAGTDESGTTMYGLILAASSKGLRARGVKMELNDLRKNHIVFVKYGDTCHYTVIMSMDERNVTLADPALGRITVKREIFSRIFTGNVLVVERPCD
;
A
#
# COMPACT_ATOMS: atom_id res chain seq x y z
N MET A 1 12.80 15.95 -23.19
CA MET A 1 13.58 14.97 -22.41
C MET A 1 13.77 15.50 -20.99
N ARG A 2 12.95 15.02 -20.05
CA ARG A 2 13.14 15.14 -18.60
C ARG A 2 12.50 13.90 -17.96
N THR A 3 13.13 12.75 -18.17
CA THR A 3 12.92 11.59 -17.29
C THR A 3 13.68 11.87 -16.01
N SER A 4 13.18 12.78 -15.17
CA SER A 4 13.52 12.69 -13.76
C SER A 4 12.79 11.45 -13.27
N LEU A 5 13.53 10.37 -13.07
CA LEU A 5 13.19 9.35 -12.08
C LEU A 5 13.06 10.10 -10.76
N GLY A 6 11.90 10.70 -10.51
CA GLY A 6 11.61 11.32 -9.22
C GLY A 6 11.60 10.19 -8.20
N ASP A 7 12.39 10.32 -7.14
CA ASP A 7 12.47 9.33 -6.07
C ASP A 7 11.06 8.98 -5.62
N GLU A 8 10.66 7.72 -5.78
CA GLU A 8 9.36 7.23 -5.33
C GLU A 8 9.27 7.46 -3.82
N VAL A 9 8.25 8.18 -3.38
CA VAL A 9 8.09 8.50 -1.97
C VAL A 9 7.62 7.25 -1.24
N ILE A 10 8.38 6.83 -0.23
CA ILE A 10 8.02 5.76 0.70
C ILE A 10 7.80 6.38 2.06
N VAL A 11 6.62 6.15 2.64
CA VAL A 11 6.26 6.62 3.97
C VAL A 11 6.44 5.46 4.95
N MET A 12 7.34 5.65 5.91
CA MET A 12 7.58 4.68 6.98
C MET A 12 6.46 4.79 8.03
N GLN A 13 6.10 3.67 8.65
CA GLN A 13 5.13 3.64 9.75
C GLN A 13 5.75 4.17 11.05
N SER A 14 5.03 5.00 11.78
CA SER A 14 5.44 5.58 13.06
C SER A 14 5.01 4.73 14.26
N ARG A 15 4.08 3.79 14.06
CA ARG A 15 3.51 2.86 15.05
C ARG A 15 3.40 1.45 14.48
N SER A 16 3.43 0.42 15.32
CA SER A 16 3.27 -0.99 14.89
C SER A 16 1.95 -1.25 14.15
N TYR A 17 0.89 -0.52 14.49
CA TYR A 17 -0.47 -0.66 13.94
C TYR A 17 -0.79 0.27 12.74
N SER A 18 0.19 1.04 12.27
CA SER A 18 0.00 2.12 11.26
C SER A 18 0.49 1.77 9.85
N CYS A 19 0.76 0.49 9.56
CA CYS A 19 1.22 0.06 8.23
C CYS A 19 0.21 0.37 7.11
N GLY A 20 -1.09 0.26 7.37
CA GLY A 20 -2.15 0.63 6.42
C GLY A 20 -2.10 2.11 6.01
N PRO A 21 -2.20 3.06 6.98
CA PRO A 21 -2.07 4.49 6.71
C PRO A 21 -0.75 4.88 6.03
N ALA A 22 0.37 4.28 6.42
CA ALA A 22 1.67 4.53 5.79
C ALA A 22 1.73 4.01 4.34
N ALA A 23 1.20 2.82 4.06
CA ALA A 23 1.07 2.29 2.71
C ALA A 23 0.15 3.15 1.85
N LEU A 24 -0.96 3.63 2.42
CA LEU A 24 -1.87 4.55 1.73
C LEU A 24 -1.19 5.90 1.46
N ALA A 25 -0.44 6.45 2.42
CA ALA A 25 0.29 7.70 2.24
C ALA A 25 1.34 7.59 1.12
N THR A 26 2.04 6.47 1.05
CA THR A 26 2.97 6.14 -0.04
C THR A 26 2.28 6.24 -1.40
N VAL A 27 1.11 5.59 -1.56
CA VAL A 27 0.36 5.62 -2.82
C VAL A 27 -0.18 7.01 -3.13
N LEU A 28 -0.82 7.69 -2.17
CA LEU A 28 -1.39 9.03 -2.36
C LEU A 28 -0.33 10.05 -2.77
N ARG A 29 0.83 10.06 -2.11
CA ARG A 29 1.93 10.98 -2.43
C ARG A 29 2.51 10.71 -3.82
N ASN A 30 2.66 9.43 -4.20
CA ASN A 30 3.08 9.07 -5.56
C ASN A 30 2.03 9.41 -6.63
N LEU A 31 0.77 9.55 -6.23
CA LEU A 31 -0.31 10.12 -7.05
C LEU A 31 -0.39 11.66 -6.95
N GLY A 32 0.56 12.33 -6.31
CA GLY A 32 0.61 13.79 -6.17
C GLY A 32 -0.37 14.38 -5.15
N VAL A 33 -0.95 13.57 -4.28
CA VAL A 33 -1.84 14.01 -3.20
C VAL A 33 -1.02 14.20 -1.92
N ASN A 34 -1.00 15.43 -1.41
CA ASN A 34 -0.35 15.74 -0.15
C ASN A 34 -1.16 15.18 1.03
N CYS A 35 -0.52 14.34 1.83
CA CYS A 35 -1.08 13.78 3.06
C CYS A 35 0.04 13.36 4.02
N THR A 36 -0.31 13.12 5.27
CA THR A 36 0.60 12.48 6.26
C THR A 36 0.07 11.12 6.69
N GLU A 37 0.95 10.28 7.24
CA GLU A 37 0.55 9.03 7.88
C GLU A 37 -0.47 9.28 9.00
N ALA A 38 -0.20 10.25 9.88
CA ALA A 38 -1.07 10.57 11.02
C ALA A 38 -2.47 11.02 10.57
N GLU A 39 -2.54 11.90 9.57
CA GLU A 39 -3.82 12.32 8.97
C GLU A 39 -4.62 11.13 8.43
N LEU A 40 -3.97 10.22 7.70
CA LEU A 40 -4.65 9.04 7.16
C LEU A 40 -5.02 8.03 8.24
N ALA A 41 -4.26 7.93 9.31
CA ALA A 41 -4.57 7.08 10.46
C ALA A 41 -5.83 7.56 11.17
N GLU A 42 -5.96 8.87 11.37
CA GLU A 42 -7.18 9.49 11.92
C GLU A 42 -8.37 9.25 11.01
N LEU A 43 -8.25 9.54 9.71
CA LEU A 43 -9.32 9.35 8.73
C LEU A 43 -9.75 7.87 8.58
N ALA A 44 -8.80 6.94 8.73
CA ALA A 44 -9.07 5.51 8.59
C ALA A 44 -9.61 4.87 9.88
N GLY A 45 -9.65 5.60 10.99
CA GLY A 45 -10.01 5.06 12.30
C GLY A 45 -9.01 4.02 12.80
N THR A 46 -7.72 4.23 12.56
CA THR A 46 -6.65 3.36 13.04
C THR A 46 -6.58 3.38 14.56
N ASP A 47 -6.47 2.20 15.17
CA ASP A 47 -6.25 2.03 16.61
C ASP A 47 -5.12 1.01 16.86
N GLU A 48 -4.92 0.62 18.12
CA GLU A 48 -3.87 -0.33 18.50
C GLU A 48 -4.07 -1.75 17.94
N SER A 49 -5.29 -2.07 17.46
CA SER A 49 -5.59 -3.33 16.77
C SER A 49 -5.21 -3.31 15.28
N GLY A 50 -4.92 -2.13 14.73
CA GLY A 50 -4.52 -1.95 13.34
C GLY A 50 -5.46 -1.06 12.55
N THR A 51 -5.53 -1.30 11.24
CA THR A 51 -6.40 -0.54 10.33
C THR A 51 -7.14 -1.48 9.39
N THR A 52 -8.45 -1.29 9.28
CA THR A 52 -9.28 -2.07 8.38
C THR A 52 -9.15 -1.57 6.93
N MET A 53 -9.33 -2.47 5.96
CA MET A 53 -9.34 -2.07 4.54
C MET A 53 -10.47 -1.07 4.23
N TYR A 54 -11.62 -1.21 4.90
CA TYR A 54 -12.72 -0.27 4.76
C TYR A 54 -12.35 1.13 5.27
N GLY A 55 -11.67 1.22 6.42
CA GLY A 55 -11.13 2.49 6.92
C GLY A 55 -10.19 3.16 5.92
N LEU A 56 -9.29 2.39 5.29
CA LEU A 56 -8.39 2.92 4.25
C LEU A 56 -9.16 3.42 3.01
N ILE A 57 -10.25 2.74 2.61
CA ILE A 57 -11.11 3.19 1.51
C ILE A 57 -11.76 4.52 1.84
N LEU A 58 -12.29 4.68 3.06
CA LEU A 58 -12.87 5.94 3.52
C LEU A 58 -11.82 7.06 3.56
N ALA A 59 -10.63 6.79 4.10
CA ALA A 59 -9.54 7.75 4.15
C ALA A 59 -9.11 8.22 2.75
N ALA A 60 -8.96 7.30 1.80
CA ALA A 60 -8.64 7.63 0.41
C ALA A 60 -9.75 8.48 -0.25
N SER A 61 -11.02 8.14 0.02
CA SER A 61 -12.19 8.87 -0.48
C SER A 61 -12.26 10.30 0.06
N SER A 62 -11.98 10.50 1.35
CA SER A 62 -11.86 11.81 1.98
C SER A 62 -10.74 12.68 1.39
N LYS A 63 -9.76 12.06 0.73
CA LYS A 63 -8.68 12.74 0.00
C LYS A 63 -8.97 12.93 -1.49
N GLY A 64 -10.20 12.68 -1.93
CA GLY A 64 -10.65 12.89 -3.31
C GLY A 64 -10.21 11.79 -4.29
N LEU A 65 -9.79 10.62 -3.80
CA LEU A 65 -9.45 9.46 -4.63
C LEU A 65 -10.54 8.40 -4.59
N ARG A 66 -10.62 7.58 -5.63
CA ARG A 66 -11.46 6.38 -5.61
C ARG A 66 -10.64 5.22 -5.07
N ALA A 67 -11.21 4.50 -4.11
CA ALA A 67 -10.57 3.32 -3.54
C ALA A 67 -11.54 2.14 -3.46
N ARG A 68 -11.03 0.94 -3.71
CA ARG A 68 -11.82 -0.30 -3.62
C ARG A 68 -10.96 -1.47 -3.17
N GLY A 69 -11.52 -2.30 -2.29
CA GLY A 69 -10.96 -3.60 -1.92
C GLY A 69 -11.37 -4.65 -2.94
N VAL A 70 -10.42 -5.43 -3.43
CA VAL A 70 -10.64 -6.49 -4.42
C VAL A 70 -9.81 -7.72 -4.12
N LYS A 71 -10.30 -8.86 -4.61
CA LYS A 71 -9.52 -10.09 -4.70
C LYS A 71 -8.80 -10.13 -6.03
N MET A 72 -7.50 -10.40 -6.00
CA MET A 72 -6.64 -10.50 -7.20
C MET A 72 -5.70 -11.68 -7.09
N GLU A 73 -5.41 -12.29 -8.22
CA GLU A 73 -4.33 -13.26 -8.35
C GLU A 73 -2.97 -12.54 -8.47
N LEU A 74 -1.90 -13.27 -8.18
CA LEU A 74 -0.54 -12.73 -8.20
C LEU A 74 -0.17 -12.07 -9.56
N ASN A 75 -0.68 -12.63 -10.66
CA ASN A 75 -0.41 -12.14 -12.02
C ASN A 75 -1.19 -10.85 -12.35
N ASP A 76 -2.21 -10.51 -11.58
CA ASP A 76 -3.03 -9.31 -11.76
C ASP A 76 -2.51 -8.10 -10.99
N LEU A 77 -1.51 -8.31 -10.11
CA LEU A 77 -0.91 -7.22 -9.35
C LEU A 77 -0.19 -6.24 -10.27
N ARG A 78 -0.32 -4.96 -9.95
CA ARG A 78 0.30 -3.83 -10.65
C ARG A 78 0.95 -2.89 -9.66
N LYS A 79 1.80 -2.00 -10.18
CA LYS A 79 2.39 -0.91 -9.40
C LYS A 79 1.30 -0.10 -8.68
N ASN A 80 1.61 0.36 -7.47
CA ASN A 80 0.72 1.08 -6.55
C ASN A 80 -0.43 0.27 -5.95
N HIS A 81 -0.57 -1.03 -6.25
CA HIS A 81 -1.47 -1.88 -5.48
C HIS A 81 -0.98 -1.99 -4.04
N ILE A 82 -1.87 -1.72 -3.09
CA ILE A 82 -1.63 -1.95 -1.67
C ILE A 82 -2.10 -3.38 -1.39
N VAL A 83 -1.17 -4.27 -1.11
CA VAL A 83 -1.44 -5.70 -0.89
C VAL A 83 -1.47 -6.01 0.59
N PHE A 84 -2.39 -6.86 1.00
CA PHE A 84 -2.44 -7.41 2.34
C PHE A 84 -1.72 -8.75 2.36
N VAL A 85 -0.68 -8.86 3.19
CA VAL A 85 0.13 -10.07 3.36
C VAL A 85 -0.02 -10.62 4.76
N LYS A 86 0.14 -11.93 4.90
CA LYS A 86 0.12 -12.64 6.18
C LYS A 86 1.32 -13.57 6.28
N TYR A 87 2.10 -13.44 7.34
CA TYR A 87 3.19 -14.35 7.67
C TYR A 87 3.07 -14.78 9.14
N GLY A 88 2.88 -16.09 9.36
CA GLY A 88 2.46 -16.59 10.67
C GLY A 88 1.15 -15.93 11.12
N ASP A 89 1.15 -15.36 12.32
CA ASP A 89 0.00 -14.65 12.89
C ASP A 89 0.01 -13.14 12.60
N THR A 90 1.04 -12.64 11.90
CA THR A 90 1.15 -11.21 11.60
C THR A 90 0.48 -10.88 10.26
N CYS A 91 -0.34 -9.84 10.28
CA CYS A 91 -0.97 -9.24 9.11
C CYS A 91 -0.33 -7.88 8.80
N HIS A 92 -0.09 -7.58 7.52
CA HIS A 92 0.62 -6.36 7.13
C HIS A 92 0.13 -5.81 5.78
N TYR A 93 0.18 -4.49 5.62
CA TYR A 93 -0.03 -3.83 4.32
C TYR A 93 1.30 -3.39 3.74
N THR A 94 1.50 -3.64 2.45
CA THR A 94 2.69 -3.23 1.71
C THR A 94 2.32 -2.82 0.28
N VAL A 95 3.15 -2.04 -0.39
CA VAL A 95 2.82 -1.47 -1.73
C VAL A 95 3.69 -2.11 -2.80
N ILE A 96 3.07 -2.57 -3.89
CA ILE A 96 3.82 -3.04 -5.07
C ILE A 96 4.48 -1.86 -5.78
N MET A 97 5.81 -1.89 -5.88
CA MET A 97 6.58 -0.91 -6.67
C MET A 97 6.88 -1.42 -8.08
N SER A 98 7.38 -2.66 -8.16
CA SER A 98 7.65 -3.36 -9.42
C SER A 98 7.59 -4.86 -9.21
N MET A 99 7.36 -5.61 -10.28
CA MET A 99 7.31 -7.05 -10.24
C MET A 99 7.77 -7.63 -11.57
N ASP A 100 8.58 -8.68 -11.51
CA ASP A 100 8.99 -9.49 -12.65
C ASP A 100 8.68 -10.98 -12.37
N GLU A 101 9.19 -11.85 -13.25
CA GLU A 101 8.97 -13.30 -13.15
C GLU A 101 9.62 -13.93 -11.90
N ARG A 102 10.65 -13.29 -11.34
CA ARG A 102 11.47 -13.81 -10.23
C ARG A 102 11.31 -13.01 -8.95
N ASN A 103 11.04 -11.72 -9.03
CA ASN A 103 11.10 -10.79 -7.91
C ASN A 103 9.88 -9.89 -7.82
N VAL A 104 9.57 -9.48 -6.59
CA VAL A 104 8.61 -8.43 -6.26
C VAL A 104 9.35 -7.39 -5.44
N THR A 105 9.34 -6.14 -5.89
CA THR A 105 9.84 -5.00 -5.12
C THR A 105 8.66 -4.31 -4.45
N LEU A 106 8.79 -4.12 -3.14
CA LEU A 106 7.78 -3.59 -2.26
C LEU A 106 8.27 -2.30 -1.60
N ALA A 107 7.36 -1.35 -1.44
CA ALA A 107 7.48 -0.28 -0.45
C ALA A 107 6.79 -0.77 0.81
N ASP A 108 7.59 -1.33 1.71
CA ASP A 108 7.14 -1.85 2.99
C ASP A 108 7.18 -0.73 4.04
N PRO A 109 6.06 -0.40 4.72
CA PRO A 109 6.04 0.65 5.72
C PRO A 109 7.00 0.44 6.91
N ALA A 110 7.39 -0.80 7.22
CA ALA A 110 8.31 -1.10 8.31
C ALA A 110 9.77 -1.18 7.83
N LEU A 111 10.00 -1.61 6.58
CA LEU A 111 11.34 -1.95 6.07
C LEU A 111 11.84 -1.03 4.95
N GLY A 112 11.00 -0.13 4.44
CA GLY A 112 11.29 0.71 3.29
C GLY A 112 11.23 -0.07 1.98
N ARG A 113 12.13 0.24 1.04
CA ARG A 113 12.21 -0.46 -0.25
C ARG A 113 12.87 -1.82 -0.07
N ILE A 114 12.12 -2.90 -0.27
CA ILE A 114 12.64 -4.27 -0.21
C ILE A 114 12.34 -5.04 -1.49
N THR A 115 13.18 -6.01 -1.82
CA THR A 115 12.94 -6.94 -2.93
C THR A 115 12.92 -8.35 -2.38
N VAL A 116 11.86 -9.09 -2.70
CA VAL A 116 11.67 -10.48 -2.30
C VAL A 116 11.47 -11.37 -3.52
N LYS A 117 11.83 -12.65 -3.40
CA LYS A 117 11.52 -13.62 -4.46
C LYS A 117 10.01 -13.73 -4.61
N ARG A 118 9.53 -13.75 -5.86
CA ARG A 118 8.13 -13.94 -6.23
C ARG A 118 7.53 -15.17 -5.56
N GLU A 119 8.29 -16.26 -5.50
CA GLU A 119 7.90 -17.49 -4.82
C GLU A 119 7.60 -17.26 -3.32
N ILE A 120 8.45 -16.53 -2.60
CA ILE A 120 8.25 -16.25 -1.18
C ILE A 120 7.04 -15.34 -0.99
N PHE A 121 6.92 -14.29 -1.80
CA PHE A 121 5.77 -13.40 -1.76
C PHE A 121 4.45 -14.14 -2.01
N SER A 122 4.42 -15.09 -2.96
CA SER A 122 3.22 -15.88 -3.27
C SER A 122 2.67 -16.67 -2.08
N ARG A 123 3.54 -17.05 -1.13
CA ARG A 123 3.16 -17.82 0.07
C ARG A 123 2.52 -16.96 1.16
N ILE A 124 2.81 -15.66 1.16
CA ILE A 124 2.31 -14.71 2.17
C ILE A 124 1.19 -13.81 1.63
N PHE A 125 1.04 -13.71 0.31
CA PHE A 125 0.01 -12.89 -0.31
C PHE A 125 -1.38 -13.50 -0.08
N THR A 126 -2.30 -12.69 0.44
CA THR A 126 -3.65 -13.17 0.84
C THR A 126 -4.71 -13.05 -0.28
N GLY A 127 -4.32 -12.51 -1.44
CA GLY A 127 -5.25 -12.14 -2.50
C GLY A 127 -6.00 -10.83 -2.26
N ASN A 128 -5.99 -10.28 -1.04
CA ASN A 128 -6.68 -9.02 -0.75
C ASN A 128 -5.82 -7.82 -1.18
N VAL A 129 -6.40 -6.96 -2.00
CA VAL A 129 -5.72 -5.79 -2.59
C VAL A 129 -6.61 -4.57 -2.44
N LEU A 130 -6.02 -3.46 -2.02
CA LEU A 130 -6.63 -2.14 -2.09
C LEU A 130 -6.07 -1.43 -3.33
N VAL A 131 -6.98 -1.09 -4.23
CA VAL A 131 -6.70 -0.31 -5.43
C VAL A 131 -7.13 1.12 -5.17
N VAL A 132 -6.22 2.07 -5.44
CA VAL A 132 -6.45 3.51 -5.28
C VAL A 132 -6.14 4.21 -6.59
N GLU A 133 -7.12 4.94 -7.11
CA GLU A 133 -7.07 5.56 -8.43
C GLU A 133 -7.59 7.00 -8.34
N ARG A 134 -7.10 7.87 -9.22
CA ARG A 134 -7.74 9.18 -9.41
C ARG A 134 -9.13 8.97 -10.01
N PRO A 135 -10.14 9.75 -9.62
CA PRO A 135 -11.41 9.75 -10.34
C PRO A 135 -11.14 10.05 -11.82
N CYS A 136 -11.70 9.26 -12.73
CA CYS A 136 -11.80 9.71 -14.12
C CYS A 136 -12.78 10.88 -14.15
N ASP A 137 -12.36 11.99 -14.76
CA ASP A 137 -13.24 13.08 -15.15
C ASP A 137 -14.28 12.60 -16.18
#